data_AF-A0A7Y2G9U0-F1
#
_entry.id   AF-A0A7Y2G9U0-F1
#
_cell.length_a   1.000
_cell.length_b   1.000
_cell.length_c   1.000
_cell.angle_alpha   90.00
_cell.angle_beta   90.00
_cell.angle_gamma   90.00
#
_symmetry.space_group_name_H-M   'P 1'
#
loop_
_entity.id
_entity.type
_entity.pdbx_description
1 polymer ?
#
loop_
_entity_poly.entity_id
_entity_poly.type
_entity_poly.pdbx_seq_one_letter_code
_entity_poly.pdbx_strand_id
1 'polypeptide(L)'
;MNNTKGQDKSTMLAIVRVAMLGGIVILGAVAIFLTKSGQVQPMADEILAPLRIAFVAILGIVVVTMFFFRKKRRALTTEDDPTTVNIIGWALGEAMAMFGAVILFLSGDLSYFFAGVVIMLVAFVFFPIPQE
;
A
#
# COMPACT_ATOMS: atom_id res chain seq x y z
N MET A 1 -2.19 27.71 -25.61
CA MET A 1 -1.23 27.47 -24.50
C MET A 1 -2.02 27.19 -23.23
N ASN A 2 -2.22 25.92 -22.84
CA ASN A 2 -2.69 25.56 -21.47
C ASN A 2 -2.61 24.05 -21.11
N ASN A 3 -1.91 23.21 -21.87
CA ASN A 3 -1.79 21.76 -21.57
C ASN A 3 -0.71 21.38 -20.53
N THR A 4 0.08 22.33 -20.04
CA THR A 4 1.23 22.00 -19.19
C THR A 4 0.85 21.66 -17.74
N LYS A 5 -0.23 22.24 -17.20
CA LYS A 5 -0.58 22.07 -15.77
C LYS A 5 -1.13 20.68 -15.42
N GLY A 6 -1.90 20.07 -16.32
CA GLY A 6 -2.49 18.76 -16.10
C GLY A 6 -1.55 17.59 -16.39
N GLN A 7 -0.71 17.75 -17.42
CA GLN A 7 0.40 16.84 -17.72
C GLN A 7 1.43 16.76 -16.57
N ASP A 8 1.64 17.85 -15.86
CA ASP A 8 2.56 17.90 -14.71
C ASP A 8 2.01 17.09 -13.51
N LYS A 9 0.70 17.18 -13.23
CA LYS A 9 0.05 16.44 -12.14
C LYS A 9 0.05 14.93 -12.37
N SER A 10 -0.30 14.47 -13.57
CA SER A 10 -0.31 13.04 -13.89
C SER A 10 1.09 12.42 -13.83
N THR A 11 2.11 13.16 -14.28
CA THR A 11 3.52 12.78 -14.16
C THR A 11 3.96 12.69 -12.70
N MET A 12 3.64 13.70 -11.88
CA MET A 12 3.93 13.70 -10.44
C MET A 12 3.28 12.50 -9.75
N LEU A 13 2.01 12.20 -10.05
CA LEU A 13 1.30 11.04 -9.50
C LEU A 13 1.93 9.71 -9.91
N ALA A 14 2.42 9.59 -11.15
CA ALA A 14 3.15 8.42 -11.60
C ALA A 14 4.46 8.23 -10.82
N ILE A 15 5.22 9.31 -10.61
CA ILE A 15 6.45 9.29 -9.81
C ILE A 15 6.16 8.83 -8.39
N VAL A 16 5.12 9.37 -7.74
CA VAL A 16 4.72 8.97 -6.38
C VAL A 16 4.43 7.47 -6.32
N ARG A 17 3.65 6.91 -7.26
CA ARG A 17 3.37 5.47 -7.29
C ARG A 17 4.62 4.61 -7.42
N VAL A 18 5.52 5.00 -8.32
CA VAL A 18 6.76 4.26 -8.56
C VAL A 18 7.66 4.34 -7.32
N ALA A 19 7.74 5.50 -6.67
CA ALA A 19 8.50 5.67 -5.44
C ALA A 19 7.96 4.79 -4.29
N MET A 20 6.63 4.76 -4.09
CA MET A 20 6.00 3.90 -3.09
C MET A 20 6.27 2.42 -3.36
N LEU A 21 6.13 1.98 -4.62
CA LEU A 21 6.39 0.60 -5.01
C LEU A 21 7.88 0.25 -4.82
N GLY A 22 8.79 1.15 -5.19
CA GLY A 22 10.21 0.99 -4.94
C GLY A 22 10.54 0.82 -3.45
N GLY A 23 9.93 1.65 -2.59
CA GLY A 23 10.08 1.55 -1.13
C GLY A 23 9.67 0.18 -0.60
N ILE A 24 8.51 -0.32 -0.99
CA ILE A 24 8.01 -1.64 -0.57
C ILE A 24 8.88 -2.78 -1.10
N VAL A 25 9.37 -2.70 -2.34
CA VAL A 25 10.26 -3.72 -2.92
C VAL A 25 11.59 -3.76 -2.17
N ILE A 26 12.19 -2.60 -1.89
CA ILE A 26 13.44 -2.52 -1.12
C ILE A 26 13.24 -3.07 0.29
N LEU A 27 12.17 -2.65 0.97
CA LEU A 27 11.85 -3.12 2.32
C LEU A 27 11.64 -4.65 2.35
N GLY A 28 10.88 -5.19 1.40
CA GLY A 28 10.67 -6.62 1.25
C GLY A 28 11.98 -7.37 1.01
N ALA A 29 12.82 -6.89 0.09
CA ALA A 29 14.12 -7.51 -0.19
C ALA A 29 15.02 -7.55 1.06
N VAL A 30 15.09 -6.44 1.81
CA VAL A 30 15.85 -6.35 3.06
C VAL A 30 15.29 -7.31 4.11
N ALA A 31 13.98 -7.32 4.33
CA ALA A 31 13.34 -8.22 5.30
C ALA A 31 13.63 -9.69 4.97
N ILE A 32 13.45 -10.10 3.70
CA ILE A 32 13.73 -11.47 3.24
C ILE A 32 15.20 -11.83 3.45
N PHE A 33 16.13 -10.92 3.11
CA PHE A 33 17.55 -11.15 3.28
C PHE A 33 17.91 -11.37 4.76
N LEU A 34 17.41 -10.52 5.66
CA LEU A 34 17.69 -10.60 7.10
C LEU A 34 17.08 -11.84 7.75
N THR A 35 15.88 -12.26 7.35
CA THR A 35 15.27 -13.50 7.84
C THR A 35 16.01 -14.72 7.31
N LYS A 36 16.36 -14.77 6.02
CA LYS A 36 17.03 -15.94 5.41
C LYS A 36 18.49 -16.08 5.79
N SER A 37 19.18 -14.99 6.14
CA SER A 37 20.57 -15.03 6.60
C SER A 37 20.71 -15.58 8.03
N GLY A 38 19.60 -15.79 8.74
CA GLY A 38 19.61 -16.21 10.14
C GLY A 38 20.07 -15.12 11.11
N GLN A 39 20.26 -13.88 10.64
CA GLN A 39 20.61 -12.73 11.49
C GLN A 39 19.48 -12.33 12.43
N VAL A 40 18.24 -12.64 12.05
CA VAL A 40 17.04 -12.39 12.86
C VAL A 40 16.37 -13.73 13.15
N GLN A 41 16.27 -14.08 14.43
CA GLN A 41 15.51 -15.25 14.86
C GLN A 41 14.02 -14.89 14.95
N PRO A 42 13.13 -15.72 14.40
CA PRO A 42 11.69 -15.52 14.55
C PRO A 42 11.27 -15.43 16.02
N MET A 43 10.37 -14.50 16.32
CA MET A 43 9.77 -14.39 17.64
C MET A 43 8.81 -15.56 17.92
N ALA A 44 8.56 -15.82 19.20
CA ALA A 44 7.57 -16.80 19.64
C ALA A 44 6.16 -16.44 19.13
N ASP A 45 5.38 -17.46 18.75
CA ASP A 45 4.04 -17.27 18.18
C ASP A 45 3.07 -16.53 19.12
N GLU A 46 3.23 -16.67 20.43
CA GLU A 46 2.41 -15.98 21.44
C GLU A 46 2.54 -14.45 21.35
N ILE A 47 3.72 -13.95 21.00
CA ILE A 47 4.01 -12.52 20.82
C ILE A 47 3.47 -12.03 19.47
N LEU A 48 3.49 -12.90 18.46
CA LEU A 48 3.06 -12.59 17.09
C LEU A 48 1.55 -12.66 16.90
N ALA A 49 0.83 -13.46 17.69
CA ALA A 49 -0.60 -13.66 17.55
C ALA A 49 -1.41 -12.35 17.61
N PRO A 50 -1.19 -11.43 18.57
CA PRO A 50 -1.86 -10.12 18.57
C PRO A 50 -1.57 -9.30 17.31
N LEU A 51 -0.34 -9.37 16.78
CA LEU A 51 0.07 -8.64 15.59
C LEU A 51 -0.63 -9.16 14.33
N ARG A 52 -0.76 -10.49 14.20
CA ARG A 52 -1.49 -11.15 13.11
C ARG A 52 -2.99 -10.83 13.16
N ILE A 53 -3.59 -10.81 14.36
CA ILE A 53 -4.99 -10.40 14.56
C ILE A 53 -5.18 -8.93 14.16
N ALA A 54 -4.29 -8.05 14.63
CA ALA A 54 -4.31 -6.63 14.28
C ALA A 54 -4.18 -6.44 12.76
N PHE A 55 -3.32 -7.20 12.10
CA PHE A 55 -3.18 -7.15 10.64
C PHE A 55 -4.50 -7.48 9.93
N VAL A 56 -5.17 -8.56 10.30
CA VAL A 56 -6.45 -8.94 9.69
C VAL A 56 -7.53 -7.90 9.97
N ALA A 57 -7.60 -7.37 11.20
CA ALA A 57 -8.55 -6.33 11.55
C ALA A 57 -8.32 -5.04 10.75
N ILE A 58 -7.08 -4.57 10.67
CA ILE A 58 -6.71 -3.37 9.90
C ILE A 58 -6.93 -3.61 8.40
N LEU A 59 -6.63 -4.80 7.89
CA LEU A 59 -6.90 -5.17 6.50
C LEU A 59 -8.40 -5.02 6.18
N GLY A 60 -9.27 -5.50 7.06
CA GLY A 60 -10.73 -5.31 6.93
C GLY A 60 -11.12 -3.83 6.89
N ILE A 61 -10.58 -3.03 7.81
CA ILE A 61 -10.83 -1.58 7.86
C ILE A 61 -10.34 -0.89 6.58
N VAL A 62 -9.15 -1.24 6.09
CA VAL A 62 -8.57 -0.68 4.86
C VAL A 62 -9.41 -1.01 3.66
N VAL A 63 -9.86 -2.26 3.50
CA VAL A 63 -10.73 -2.68 2.39
C VAL A 63 -12.05 -1.90 2.41
N VAL A 64 -12.70 -1.79 3.58
CA VAL A 64 -13.93 -1.02 3.74
C VAL A 64 -13.69 0.46 3.40
N THR A 65 -12.61 1.04 3.92
CA THR A 65 -12.22 2.43 3.67
C THR A 65 -11.98 2.69 2.19
N MET A 66 -11.22 1.82 1.51
CA MET A 66 -10.99 1.89 0.06
C MET A 66 -12.31 1.83 -0.72
N PHE A 67 -13.26 1.00 -0.30
CA PHE A 67 -14.57 0.93 -0.93
C PHE A 67 -15.36 2.24 -0.78
N PHE A 68 -15.35 2.84 0.41
CA PHE A 68 -15.98 4.15 0.65
C PHE A 68 -15.33 5.27 -0.17
N PHE A 69 -13.99 5.35 -0.18
CA PHE A 69 -13.28 6.35 -0.98
C PHE A 69 -13.47 6.16 -2.48
N ARG A 70 -13.56 4.92 -2.96
CA ARG A 70 -13.91 4.61 -4.35
C ARG A 70 -15.33 5.07 -4.69
N LYS A 71 -16.29 4.86 -3.79
CA LYS A 71 -17.67 5.36 -3.98
C LYS A 71 -17.70 6.88 -4.01
N LYS A 72 -17.00 7.54 -3.08
CA LYS A 72 -16.87 9.00 -3.03
C LYS A 72 -16.23 9.54 -4.32
N ARG A 73 -15.15 8.91 -4.81
CA ARG A 73 -14.49 9.27 -6.06
C ARG A 73 -15.43 9.20 -7.28
N ARG A 74 -16.29 8.19 -7.35
CA ARG A 74 -17.29 8.07 -8.43
C ARG A 74 -18.39 9.14 -8.36
N ALA A 75 -18.59 9.74 -7.19
CA ALA A 75 -19.57 10.79 -6.97
C ALA A 75 -18.99 12.21 -7.11
N LEU A 76 -17.67 12.33 -7.32
CA LEU A 76 -17.03 13.61 -7.61
C LEU A 76 -17.54 14.17 -8.94
N THR A 77 -17.80 15.46 -8.99
CA THR A 77 -18.22 16.15 -10.21
C THR A 77 -17.00 16.47 -11.08
N THR A 78 -17.21 16.94 -12.31
CA THR A 78 -16.15 17.30 -13.26
C THR A 78 -15.22 18.42 -12.73
N GLU A 79 -15.61 19.16 -11.69
CA GLU A 79 -14.80 20.23 -11.08
C GLU A 79 -13.90 19.75 -9.94
N ASP A 80 -14.10 18.53 -9.42
CA ASP A 80 -13.37 18.02 -8.28
C ASP A 80 -12.04 17.35 -8.68
N ASP A 81 -10.93 17.72 -8.02
CA ASP A 81 -9.62 17.11 -8.25
C ASP A 81 -9.49 15.76 -7.51
N PRO A 82 -9.40 14.61 -8.22
CA PRO A 82 -9.34 13.29 -7.58
C PRO A 82 -7.94 12.96 -7.01
N THR A 83 -6.94 13.82 -7.19
CA THR A 83 -5.53 13.60 -6.81
C THR A 83 -5.39 13.20 -5.35
N THR A 84 -6.00 13.94 -4.43
CA THR A 84 -5.91 13.67 -2.98
C THR A 84 -6.52 12.31 -2.62
N VAL A 85 -7.68 11.98 -3.19
CA VAL A 85 -8.34 10.69 -2.94
C VAL A 85 -7.50 9.53 -3.46
N ASN A 86 -6.85 9.71 -4.60
CA ASN A 86 -5.94 8.72 -5.16
C ASN A 86 -4.72 8.47 -4.28
N ILE A 87 -4.05 9.54 -3.82
CA ILE A 87 -2.88 9.43 -2.93
C ILE A 87 -3.25 8.74 -1.61
N ILE A 88 -4.39 9.11 -1.00
CA ILE A 88 -4.88 8.47 0.22
C ILE A 88 -5.12 6.97 -0.01
N GLY A 89 -5.78 6.60 -1.12
CA GLY A 89 -6.01 5.21 -1.47
C GLY A 89 -4.71 4.42 -1.61
N TRP A 90 -3.69 5.00 -2.26
CA TRP A 90 -2.38 4.36 -2.40
C TRP A 90 -1.65 4.22 -1.07
N ALA A 91 -1.70 5.25 -0.22
CA ALA A 91 -1.05 5.25 1.09
C ALA A 91 -1.62 4.17 2.01
N LEU A 92 -2.94 3.92 1.95
CA LEU A 92 -3.57 2.81 2.68
C LEU A 92 -3.04 1.45 2.21
N GLY A 93 -2.82 1.28 0.91
CA GLY A 93 -2.24 0.07 0.35
C GLY A 93 -0.78 -0.14 0.76
N GLU A 94 0.03 0.91 0.68
CA GLU A 94 1.43 0.90 1.11
C GLU A 94 1.55 0.60 2.61
N ALA A 95 0.71 1.20 3.46
CA ALA A 95 0.70 0.92 4.89
C ALA A 95 0.45 -0.57 5.19
N MET A 96 -0.44 -1.23 4.43
CA MET A 96 -0.67 -2.67 4.57
C MET A 96 0.54 -3.50 4.14
N ALA A 97 1.21 -3.13 3.05
CA ALA A 97 2.44 -3.79 2.61
C ALA A 97 3.58 -3.62 3.64
N MET A 98 3.76 -2.43 4.20
CA MET A 98 4.74 -2.18 5.27
C MET A 98 4.41 -3.00 6.52
N PHE A 99 3.14 -3.06 6.93
CA PHE A 99 2.75 -3.84 8.10
C PHE A 99 3.00 -5.34 7.88
N GLY A 100 2.71 -5.85 6.69
CA GLY A 100 3.06 -7.20 6.29
C GLY A 100 4.57 -7.46 6.32
N ALA A 101 5.38 -6.49 5.91
CA ALA A 101 6.85 -6.58 5.97
C ALA A 101 7.38 -6.64 7.41
N VAL A 102 6.75 -5.92 8.34
CA VAL A 102 7.06 -6.02 9.78
C VAL A 102 6.77 -7.44 10.29
N ILE A 103 5.63 -8.03 9.92
CA ILE A 103 5.30 -9.42 10.31
C ILE A 103 6.31 -10.40 9.71
N LEU A 104 6.68 -10.24 8.44
CA LEU A 104 7.72 -11.04 7.80
C LEU A 104 9.04 -10.94 8.56
N PHE A 105 9.45 -9.72 8.93
CA PHE A 105 10.70 -9.51 9.65
C PHE A 105 10.72 -10.22 11.01
N LEU A 106 9.59 -10.20 11.73
CA LEU A 106 9.50 -10.76 13.09
C LEU A 106 9.19 -12.27 13.12
N SER A 107 8.51 -12.80 12.10
CA SER A 107 8.02 -14.19 12.09
C SER A 107 8.69 -15.07 11.04
N GLY A 108 9.31 -14.46 10.04
CA GLY A 108 9.80 -15.13 8.84
C GLY A 108 8.71 -15.60 7.86
N ASP A 109 7.43 -15.33 8.15
CA ASP A 109 6.31 -15.71 7.28
C ASP A 109 6.09 -14.67 6.17
N LEU A 110 6.27 -15.11 4.92
CA LEU A 110 6.09 -14.30 3.71
C LEU A 110 4.62 -13.98 3.40
N SER A 111 3.68 -14.75 3.95
CA SER A 111 2.26 -14.70 3.58
C SER A 111 1.65 -13.31 3.86
N TYR A 112 2.01 -12.71 5.00
CA TYR A 112 1.51 -11.38 5.40
C TYR A 112 2.08 -10.26 4.55
N PHE A 113 3.36 -10.35 4.17
CA PHE A 113 3.97 -9.39 3.25
C PHE A 113 3.30 -9.45 1.88
N PHE A 114 3.11 -10.65 1.32
CA PHE A 114 2.42 -10.80 0.04
C PHE A 114 0.97 -10.33 0.09
N ALA A 115 0.24 -10.64 1.18
CA ALA A 115 -1.12 -10.13 1.36
C ALA A 115 -1.14 -8.59 1.33
N GLY A 116 -0.22 -7.93 2.04
CA GLY A 116 -0.08 -6.47 2.02
C GLY A 116 0.26 -5.91 0.63
N VAL A 117 1.19 -6.54 -0.10
CA VAL A 117 1.53 -6.17 -1.49
C VAL A 117 0.33 -6.32 -2.43
N VAL A 118 -0.45 -7.39 -2.29
CA VAL A 118 -1.68 -7.58 -3.10
C VAL A 118 -2.66 -6.44 -2.84
N ILE A 119 -2.88 -6.05 -1.57
CA ILE A 119 -3.75 -4.91 -1.24
C ILE A 119 -3.22 -3.61 -1.84
N MET A 120 -1.90 -3.37 -1.82
CA MET A 120 -1.29 -2.21 -2.47
C MET A 120 -1.56 -2.19 -3.99
N LEU A 121 -1.38 -3.32 -4.68
CA LEU A 121 -1.66 -3.41 -6.12
C LEU A 121 -3.15 -3.20 -6.43
N VAL A 122 -4.04 -3.75 -5.59
CA VAL A 122 -5.48 -3.48 -5.69
C VAL A 122 -5.78 -1.99 -5.53
N ALA A 123 -5.09 -1.30 -4.60
CA ALA A 123 -5.23 0.16 -4.44
C ALA A 123 -4.83 0.91 -5.72
N PHE A 124 -3.76 0.51 -6.39
CA PHE A 124 -3.34 1.13 -7.66
C PHE A 124 -4.37 0.95 -8.77
N VAL A 125 -5.06 -0.20 -8.81
CA VAL A 125 -6.15 -0.47 -9.75
C VAL A 125 -7.41 0.31 -9.40
N PHE A 126 -7.74 0.44 -8.12
CA PHE A 126 -8.96 1.11 -7.66
C PHE A 126 -8.90 2.63 -7.82
N PHE A 127 -7.69 3.19 -7.71
CA PHE A 127 -7.42 4.62 -7.75
C PHE A 127 -6.45 4.98 -8.88
N PRO A 128 -6.78 4.75 -10.17
CA PRO A 128 -5.87 4.98 -11.30
C PRO A 128 -5.39 6.43 -11.41
N ILE A 129 -4.21 6.63 -12.01
CA ILE A 129 -3.74 7.96 -12.43
C ILE A 129 -4.78 8.51 -13.43
N PRO A 130 -5.30 9.73 -13.23
CA PRO A 130 -6.18 10.36 -14.21
C PRO A 130 -5.45 10.48 -15.56
N GLN A 131 -6.06 9.95 -16.62
CA GLN A 131 -5.63 10.18 -18.00
C GLN A 131 -6.42 11.40 -18.46
N GLU A 132 -5.72 12.51 -18.71
CA GLU A 132 -6.31 13.70 -19.36
C GLU A 132 -6.48 13.48 -20.85
#